data_AF-A0A4R7T097-F1
#
_entry.id   AF-A0A4R7T097-F1
#
_cell.length_a   1.000
_cell.length_b   1.000
_cell.length_c   1.000
_cell.angle_alpha   90.00
_cell.angle_beta   90.00
_cell.angle_gamma   90.00
#
_symmetry.space_group_name_H-M   'P 1'
#
loop_
_entity.id
_entity.type
_entity.pdbx_description
1 polymer ?
#
loop_
_entity_poly.entity_id
_entity_poly.type
_entity_poly.pdbx_seq_one_letter_code
_entity_poly.pdbx_strand_id
1 'polypeptide(L)'
;MSIIRPYGDTTGDGMVQMSFTLPIPHDKRAEGAAIQLANKMGMDPALVVHAKAMGPDFTFFVVYGPVNHLVDTSKVEVIERDYPLLSPKDANLAIRKGLRRRLTVVGACIGTDAHTVGIDAIMNIKGFAGEKGLEYYRELKVVNLGAQVAVPELVRRAKAEKADAILVSQVVTQREAHVLNTKEMSAAFREAYSEETRPVLVAGGPRFTEAMAGELGVDRVFGRGTTPGEVASYLVDALVTRRKHAPVRRTA
;
A
#
# COMPACT_ATOMS: atom_id res chain seq x y z
N MET A 1 -21.52 10.18 -17.95
CA MET A 1 -22.05 8.82 -17.67
C MET A 1 -21.10 8.16 -16.70
N SER A 2 -21.52 7.95 -15.44
CA SER A 2 -20.69 7.25 -14.43
C SER A 2 -21.02 5.75 -14.33
N ILE A 3 -22.17 5.32 -14.86
CA ILE A 3 -22.56 3.91 -14.87
C ILE A 3 -21.96 3.22 -16.09
N ILE A 4 -21.18 2.16 -15.86
CA ILE A 4 -20.55 1.34 -16.90
C ILE A 4 -20.89 -0.14 -16.70
N ARG A 5 -20.74 -0.92 -17.77
CA ARG A 5 -20.92 -2.37 -17.80
C ARG A 5 -19.75 -3.02 -18.56
N PRO A 6 -19.31 -4.24 -18.19
CA PRO A 6 -18.34 -4.99 -18.99
C PRO A 6 -18.81 -5.14 -20.45
N TYR A 7 -17.85 -5.32 -21.37
CA TYR A 7 -18.12 -5.62 -22.76
C TYR A 7 -17.32 -6.85 -23.21
N GLY A 8 -17.92 -7.70 -24.04
CA GLY A 8 -17.24 -8.80 -24.73
C GLY A 8 -17.12 -8.55 -26.24
N ASP A 9 -18.24 -8.21 -26.88
CA ASP A 9 -18.36 -7.99 -28.34
C ASP A 9 -18.94 -6.61 -28.66
N THR A 10 -20.01 -6.20 -27.95
CA THR A 10 -20.64 -4.89 -28.13
C THR A 10 -20.70 -4.10 -26.82
N THR A 11 -20.52 -2.78 -26.92
CA THR A 11 -20.53 -1.89 -25.74
C THR A 11 -21.80 -2.07 -24.91
N GLY A 12 -21.65 -2.55 -23.68
CA GLY A 12 -22.75 -2.71 -22.73
C GLY A 12 -23.46 -4.08 -22.78
N ASP A 13 -22.95 -5.06 -23.54
CA ASP A 13 -23.49 -6.43 -23.56
C ASP A 13 -23.36 -7.15 -22.21
N GLY A 14 -22.46 -6.68 -21.33
CA GLY A 14 -22.24 -7.23 -20.00
C GLY A 14 -21.46 -8.53 -19.99
N MET A 15 -20.91 -8.96 -21.12
CA MET A 15 -20.27 -10.27 -21.24
C MET A 15 -18.96 -10.32 -20.45
N VAL A 16 -18.83 -11.36 -19.62
CA VAL A 16 -17.65 -11.63 -18.79
C VAL A 16 -17.31 -13.11 -18.88
N GLN A 17 -16.01 -13.41 -18.87
CA GLN A 17 -15.50 -14.75 -18.66
C GLN A 17 -15.00 -14.89 -17.22
N MET A 18 -15.46 -15.93 -16.53
CA MET A 18 -15.01 -16.28 -15.19
C MET A 18 -14.50 -17.72 -15.17
N SER A 19 -13.48 -18.00 -14.35
CA SER A 19 -13.00 -19.37 -14.13
C SER A 19 -12.90 -19.68 -12.65
N PHE A 20 -13.19 -20.92 -12.29
CA PHE A 20 -13.15 -21.41 -10.92
C PHE A 20 -13.07 -22.94 -10.89
N THR A 21 -12.78 -23.50 -9.71
CA THR A 21 -12.75 -24.96 -9.49
C THR A 21 -13.78 -25.32 -8.43
N LEU A 22 -14.52 -26.41 -8.64
CA LEU A 22 -15.39 -26.99 -7.62
C LEU A 22 -14.83 -28.34 -7.15
N PRO A 23 -14.96 -28.66 -5.84
CA PRO A 23 -14.60 -29.97 -5.30
C PRO A 23 -15.69 -31.01 -5.63
N ILE A 24 -15.86 -31.29 -6.92
CA ILE A 24 -16.77 -32.29 -7.45
C ILE A 24 -16.10 -33.02 -8.64
N PRO A 25 -16.30 -34.34 -8.80
CA PRO A 25 -15.83 -35.08 -9.97
C PRO A 25 -16.39 -34.51 -11.28
N HIS A 26 -15.68 -34.75 -12.39
CA HIS A 26 -16.06 -34.21 -13.70
C HIS A 26 -17.21 -35.03 -14.31
N ASP A 27 -18.43 -34.64 -13.97
CA ASP A 27 -19.68 -35.21 -14.49
C ASP A 27 -20.70 -34.11 -14.88
N LYS A 28 -21.90 -34.52 -15.28
CA LYS A 28 -22.97 -33.56 -15.63
C LYS A 28 -23.50 -32.75 -14.46
N ARG A 29 -23.39 -33.27 -13.23
CA ARG A 29 -23.75 -32.51 -12.02
C ARG A 29 -22.75 -31.38 -11.79
N ALA A 30 -21.49 -31.59 -12.13
CA ALA A 30 -20.41 -30.62 -12.07
C ALA A 30 -20.70 -29.40 -12.97
N GLU A 31 -21.08 -29.63 -14.24
CA GLU A 31 -21.50 -28.56 -15.17
C GLU A 31 -22.71 -27.78 -14.62
N GLY A 32 -23.73 -28.48 -14.13
CA GLY A 32 -24.92 -27.85 -13.54
C GLY A 32 -24.61 -27.02 -12.28
N ALA A 33 -23.70 -27.51 -11.43
CA ALA A 33 -23.25 -26.78 -10.24
C ALA A 33 -22.46 -25.51 -10.61
N ALA A 34 -21.66 -25.56 -11.68
CA ALA A 34 -20.93 -24.40 -12.18
C ALA A 34 -21.88 -23.31 -12.71
N ILE A 35 -22.89 -23.68 -13.50
CA ILE A 35 -23.95 -22.76 -13.96
C ILE A 35 -24.70 -22.18 -12.76
N GLN A 36 -25.11 -23.02 -11.80
CA GLN A 36 -25.83 -22.57 -10.61
C GLN A 36 -25.03 -21.54 -9.80
N LEU A 37 -23.73 -21.76 -9.61
CA LEU A 37 -22.86 -20.81 -8.91
C LEU A 37 -22.74 -19.50 -9.69
N ALA A 38 -22.52 -19.57 -11.00
CA ALA A 38 -22.39 -18.40 -11.84
C ALA A 38 -23.67 -17.54 -11.88
N ASN A 39 -24.84 -18.18 -11.93
CA ASN A 39 -26.14 -17.49 -11.81
C ASN A 39 -26.26 -16.77 -10.45
N LYS A 40 -25.86 -17.41 -9.35
CA LYS A 40 -25.85 -16.77 -8.01
C LYS A 40 -24.89 -15.58 -7.93
N MET A 41 -23.86 -15.54 -8.77
CA MET A 41 -22.95 -14.39 -8.89
C MET A 41 -23.54 -13.26 -9.77
N GLY A 42 -24.73 -13.46 -10.35
CA GLY A 42 -25.43 -12.47 -11.16
C GLY A 42 -25.11 -12.54 -12.65
N MET A 43 -24.61 -13.68 -13.14
CA MET A 43 -24.41 -13.92 -14.56
C MET A 43 -25.59 -14.72 -15.12
N ASP A 44 -26.37 -14.15 -16.05
CA ASP A 44 -27.60 -14.76 -16.56
C ASP A 44 -27.93 -14.32 -18.00
N PRO A 45 -27.88 -15.23 -19.01
CA PRO A 45 -27.61 -16.66 -18.88
C PRO A 45 -26.11 -16.99 -18.72
N ALA A 46 -25.79 -17.93 -17.84
CA ALA A 46 -24.43 -18.48 -17.71
C ALA A 46 -24.22 -19.71 -18.60
N LEU A 47 -23.10 -19.75 -19.33
CA LEU A 47 -22.69 -20.88 -20.19
C LEU A 47 -21.34 -21.43 -19.77
N VAL A 48 -21.26 -22.73 -19.45
CA VAL A 48 -19.97 -23.42 -19.27
C VAL A 48 -19.35 -23.64 -20.64
N VAL A 49 -18.22 -22.97 -20.91
CA VAL A 49 -17.47 -23.08 -22.17
C VAL A 49 -16.30 -24.05 -22.07
N HIS A 50 -15.85 -24.36 -20.84
CA HIS A 50 -14.82 -25.35 -20.60
C HIS A 50 -15.04 -26.04 -19.25
N ALA A 51 -14.84 -27.35 -19.19
CA ALA A 51 -14.78 -28.14 -17.98
C ALA A 51 -13.63 -29.14 -18.08
N LYS A 52 -12.82 -29.26 -17.03
CA LYS A 52 -11.65 -30.15 -16.99
C LYS A 52 -11.45 -30.73 -15.60
N ALA A 53 -11.31 -32.05 -15.53
CA ALA A 53 -10.97 -32.74 -14.29
C ALA A 53 -9.58 -32.32 -13.78
N MET A 54 -9.48 -32.05 -12.49
CA MET A 54 -8.26 -31.71 -11.76
C MET A 54 -7.98 -32.78 -10.70
N GLY A 55 -7.85 -34.03 -11.16
CA GLY A 55 -7.89 -35.22 -10.30
C GLY A 55 -9.30 -35.80 -10.18
N PRO A 56 -9.51 -36.80 -9.31
CA PRO A 56 -10.80 -37.50 -9.18
C PRO A 56 -11.89 -36.64 -8.55
N ASP A 57 -11.53 -35.73 -7.64
CA ASP A 57 -12.48 -35.04 -6.75
C ASP A 57 -12.72 -33.57 -7.11
N PHE A 58 -12.08 -33.04 -8.16
CA PHE A 58 -12.13 -31.62 -8.52
C PHE A 58 -12.33 -31.42 -10.01
N THR A 59 -13.07 -30.37 -10.37
CA THR A 59 -13.29 -29.96 -11.75
C THR A 59 -13.10 -28.46 -11.88
N PHE A 60 -12.24 -28.05 -12.82
CA PHE A 60 -12.02 -26.66 -13.22
C PHE A 60 -13.01 -26.29 -14.33
N PHE A 61 -13.57 -25.08 -14.25
CA PHE A 61 -14.55 -24.55 -15.19
C PHE A 61 -14.13 -23.20 -15.72
N VAL A 62 -14.49 -22.94 -16.98
CA VAL A 62 -14.59 -21.59 -17.54
C VAL A 62 -16.04 -21.38 -17.93
N VAL A 63 -16.62 -20.28 -17.47
CA VAL A 63 -18.01 -19.90 -17.71
C VAL A 63 -18.04 -18.52 -18.34
N TYR A 64 -18.93 -18.33 -19.31
CA TYR A 64 -19.11 -17.09 -20.06
C TYR A 64 -20.58 -16.68 -20.03
N GLY A 65 -20.87 -15.40 -19.89
CA GLY A 65 -22.24 -14.89 -19.87
C GLY A 65 -22.32 -13.42 -19.48
N PRO A 66 -23.48 -12.78 -19.66
CA PRO A 66 -23.68 -11.40 -19.30
C PRO A 66 -23.90 -11.25 -17.80
N VAL A 67 -23.28 -10.24 -17.18
CA VAL A 67 -23.48 -9.89 -15.76
C VAL A 67 -24.51 -8.79 -15.59
N ASN A 68 -25.32 -8.92 -14.54
CA ASN A 68 -26.39 -7.97 -14.23
C ASN A 68 -25.92 -6.77 -13.39
N HIS A 69 -24.73 -6.87 -12.79
CA HIS A 69 -24.16 -5.80 -11.96
C HIS A 69 -23.62 -4.65 -12.82
N LEU A 70 -23.93 -3.43 -12.39
CA LEU A 70 -23.43 -2.20 -12.99
C LEU A 70 -22.35 -1.61 -12.09
N VAL A 71 -21.36 -0.95 -12.70
CA VAL A 71 -20.31 -0.25 -11.96
C VAL A 71 -20.57 1.24 -12.03
N ASP A 72 -20.75 1.88 -10.88
CA ASP A 72 -20.87 3.34 -10.79
C ASP A 72 -19.50 3.94 -10.46
N THR A 73 -18.84 4.49 -11.47
CA THR A 73 -17.53 5.13 -11.32
C THR A 73 -17.56 6.36 -10.42
N SER A 74 -18.73 6.96 -10.17
CA SER A 74 -18.85 8.08 -9.22
C SER A 74 -18.70 7.64 -7.76
N LYS A 75 -18.90 6.35 -7.48
CA LYS A 75 -18.73 5.74 -6.15
C LYS A 75 -17.35 5.11 -5.98
N VAL A 76 -16.51 5.15 -7.01
CA VAL A 76 -15.15 4.62 -6.93
C VAL A 76 -14.31 5.62 -6.17
N GLU A 77 -13.92 5.26 -4.95
CA GLU A 77 -12.93 6.01 -4.18
C GLU A 77 -11.54 5.73 -4.74
N VAL A 78 -11.00 6.67 -5.51
CA VAL A 78 -9.61 6.67 -5.94
C VAL A 78 -8.82 7.58 -5.01
N ILE A 79 -7.82 7.04 -4.33
CA ILE A 79 -6.84 7.85 -3.64
C ILE A 79 -5.83 8.28 -4.70
N GLU A 80 -6.10 9.42 -5.33
CA GLU A 80 -5.15 10.01 -6.27
C GLU A 80 -3.89 10.43 -5.50
N ARG A 81 -2.73 10.16 -6.10
CA ARG A 81 -1.44 10.55 -5.53
C ARG A 81 -1.38 12.08 -5.46
N ASP A 82 -1.35 12.62 -4.24
CA ASP A 82 -1.32 14.05 -3.92
C ASP A 82 0.10 14.67 -3.97
N TYR A 83 1.06 13.98 -4.59
CA TYR A 83 2.43 14.44 -4.76
C TYR A 83 3.03 13.98 -6.11
N PRO A 84 3.93 14.77 -6.72
CA PRO A 84 4.55 14.40 -7.99
C PRO A 84 5.56 13.27 -7.79
N LEU A 85 5.68 12.36 -8.78
CA LEU A 85 6.80 11.42 -8.81
C LEU A 85 8.09 12.11 -9.25
N LEU A 86 9.13 11.94 -8.46
CA LEU A 86 10.45 12.50 -8.72
C LEU A 86 11.42 11.40 -9.12
N SER A 87 12.24 11.68 -10.13
CA SER A 87 13.42 10.86 -10.38
C SER A 87 14.40 10.97 -9.21
N PRO A 88 15.33 10.02 -9.03
CA PRO A 88 16.37 10.13 -8.00
C PRO A 88 17.19 11.43 -8.10
N LYS A 89 17.43 11.91 -9.33
CA LYS A 89 18.14 13.17 -9.57
C LYS A 89 17.34 14.36 -9.05
N ASP A 90 16.04 14.40 -9.35
CA ASP A 90 15.16 15.51 -8.97
C ASP A 90 14.89 15.52 -7.46
N ALA A 91 14.71 14.35 -6.85
CA ALA A 91 14.60 14.20 -5.40
C ALA A 91 15.85 14.74 -4.68
N ASN A 92 17.05 14.35 -5.11
CA ASN A 92 18.30 14.87 -4.55
C ASN A 92 18.41 16.39 -4.73
N LEU A 93 18.08 16.91 -5.91
CA LEU A 93 18.12 18.35 -6.17
C LEU A 93 17.16 19.12 -5.26
N ALA A 94 15.94 18.60 -5.07
CA ALA A 94 14.93 19.20 -4.21
C ALA A 94 15.38 19.22 -2.74
N ILE A 95 15.90 18.10 -2.21
CA ILE A 95 16.42 18.01 -0.84
C ILE A 95 17.56 19.00 -0.63
N ARG A 96 18.55 19.01 -1.54
CA ARG A 96 19.72 19.88 -1.43
C ARG A 96 19.33 21.36 -1.43
N LYS A 97 18.40 21.77 -2.29
CA LYS A 97 17.91 23.17 -2.35
C LYS A 97 17.01 23.52 -1.16
N GLY A 98 16.20 22.58 -0.72
CA GLY A 98 15.15 22.77 0.29
C GLY A 98 15.67 22.75 1.72
N LEU A 99 16.37 21.68 2.09
CA LEU A 99 16.84 21.46 3.47
C LEU A 99 18.28 21.94 3.69
N ARG A 100 19.09 22.02 2.62
CA ARG A 100 20.54 22.33 2.68
C ARG A 100 21.34 21.37 3.56
N ARG A 101 20.78 20.18 3.82
CA ARG A 101 21.40 19.04 4.50
C ARG A 101 20.72 17.76 4.02
N ARG A 102 21.31 16.61 4.33
CA ARG A 102 20.67 15.32 4.07
C ARG A 102 19.36 15.20 4.86
N LEU A 103 18.34 14.64 4.22
CA LEU A 103 17.08 14.25 4.86
C LEU A 103 17.31 12.90 5.54
N THR A 104 17.09 12.81 6.85
CA THR A 104 17.35 11.59 7.62
C THR A 104 16.08 10.76 7.76
N VAL A 105 16.13 9.53 7.27
CA VAL A 105 15.04 8.55 7.32
C VAL A 105 15.45 7.41 8.22
N VAL A 106 14.68 7.16 9.27
CA VAL A 106 14.86 5.99 10.15
C VAL A 106 13.74 5.01 9.84
N GLY A 107 14.07 3.73 9.66
CA GLY A 107 13.06 2.70 9.40
C GLY A 107 13.23 1.47 10.27
N ALA A 108 12.11 0.80 10.57
CA ALA A 108 12.08 -0.41 11.36
C ALA A 108 10.81 -1.25 11.12
N CYS A 109 10.89 -2.57 11.32
CA CYS A 109 9.72 -3.35 11.68
C CYS A 109 9.57 -3.33 13.21
N ILE A 110 8.41 -2.89 13.70
CA ILE A 110 8.18 -2.63 15.13
C ILE A 110 7.45 -3.79 15.83
N GLY A 111 7.60 -3.85 17.16
CA GLY A 111 6.95 -4.86 18.00
C GLY A 111 7.61 -6.23 17.83
N THR A 112 6.81 -7.28 17.65
CA THR A 112 7.32 -8.65 17.47
C THR A 112 7.54 -9.04 16.01
N ASP A 113 7.36 -8.11 15.08
CA ASP A 113 7.39 -8.38 13.64
C ASP A 113 8.83 -8.54 13.10
N ALA A 114 9.13 -9.72 12.57
CA ALA A 114 10.43 -10.08 12.01
C ALA A 114 10.52 -9.90 10.47
N HIS A 115 9.44 -9.49 9.80
CA HIS A 115 9.38 -9.47 8.34
C HIS A 115 9.98 -8.19 7.75
N THR A 116 11.28 -8.20 7.43
CA THR A 116 11.98 -7.01 6.91
C THR A 116 11.89 -6.84 5.40
N VAL A 117 11.50 -7.87 4.64
CA VAL A 117 11.55 -7.84 3.16
C VAL A 117 10.85 -6.61 2.56
N GLY A 118 9.71 -6.21 3.13
CA GLY A 118 8.97 -5.03 2.67
C GLY A 118 9.72 -3.72 2.92
N ILE A 119 10.30 -3.53 4.10
CA ILE A 119 11.02 -2.30 4.42
C ILE A 119 12.39 -2.26 3.72
N ASP A 120 13.06 -3.40 3.61
CA ASP A 120 14.33 -3.56 2.90
C ASP A 120 14.18 -3.27 1.40
N ALA A 121 13.04 -3.65 0.81
CA ALA A 121 12.67 -3.31 -0.56
C ALA A 121 12.56 -1.79 -0.80
N ILE A 122 12.24 -1.01 0.23
CA ILE A 122 12.17 0.45 0.17
C ILE A 122 13.52 1.08 0.50
N MET A 123 14.18 0.64 1.56
CA MET A 123 15.36 1.31 2.11
C MET A 123 16.66 0.90 1.41
N ASN A 124 16.88 -0.40 1.18
CA ASN A 124 18.18 -0.92 0.78
C ASN A 124 18.49 -0.60 -0.70
N ILE A 125 19.76 -0.41 -1.04
CA ILE A 125 20.21 -0.03 -2.39
C ILE A 125 19.65 -0.90 -3.55
N LYS A 126 19.34 -2.18 -3.29
CA LYS A 126 18.74 -3.09 -4.29
C LYS A 126 17.38 -2.59 -4.78
N GLY A 127 16.58 -2.06 -3.85
CA GLY A 127 15.22 -1.59 -4.08
C GLY A 127 14.25 -2.69 -4.54
N PHE A 128 13.20 -2.28 -5.27
CA PHE A 128 12.09 -3.13 -5.69
C PHE A 128 11.54 -2.70 -7.05
N ALA A 129 11.03 -3.66 -7.82
CA ALA A 129 10.42 -3.43 -9.14
C ALA A 129 11.30 -2.64 -10.15
N GLY A 130 12.63 -2.82 -10.07
CA GLY A 130 13.58 -2.11 -10.94
C GLY A 130 13.98 -0.71 -10.46
N GLU A 131 13.34 -0.21 -9.40
CA GLU A 131 13.73 1.04 -8.73
C GLU A 131 14.77 0.79 -7.64
N LYS A 132 15.66 1.76 -7.43
CA LYS A 132 16.68 1.70 -6.37
C LYS A 132 16.11 2.21 -5.05
N GLY A 133 16.47 1.54 -3.95
CA GLY A 133 16.01 1.94 -2.61
C GLY A 133 16.56 3.29 -2.15
N LEU A 134 16.06 3.79 -1.03
CA LEU A 134 16.39 5.12 -0.50
C LEU A 134 17.89 5.32 -0.25
N GLU A 135 18.65 4.27 0.09
CA GLU A 135 20.12 4.32 0.25
C GLU A 135 20.86 4.77 -1.02
N TYR A 136 20.26 4.57 -2.20
CA TYR A 136 20.84 5.05 -3.47
C TYR A 136 20.82 6.58 -3.58
N TYR A 137 19.91 7.26 -2.88
CA TYR A 137 19.74 8.70 -2.96
C TYR A 137 20.80 9.39 -2.10
N ARG A 138 21.73 10.09 -2.74
CA ARG A 138 22.86 10.77 -2.09
C ARG A 138 22.43 11.72 -0.96
N GLU A 139 21.32 12.42 -1.14
CA GLU A 139 20.81 13.42 -0.19
C GLU A 139 19.88 12.81 0.88
N LEU A 140 19.67 11.49 0.89
CA LEU A 140 19.01 10.77 1.97
C LEU A 140 20.04 10.10 2.87
N LYS A 141 19.97 10.33 4.18
CA LYS A 141 20.65 9.50 5.19
C LYS A 141 19.64 8.46 5.67
N VAL A 142 19.92 7.20 5.40
CA VAL A 142 19.00 6.08 5.70
C VAL A 142 19.56 5.28 6.87
N VAL A 143 18.74 5.04 7.89
CA VAL A 143 19.08 4.25 9.08
C VAL A 143 18.03 3.16 9.24
N ASN A 144 18.34 1.95 8.76
CA ASN A 144 17.50 0.78 8.92
C ASN A 144 17.83 0.08 10.25
N LEU A 145 16.89 0.07 11.19
CA LEU A 145 17.02 -0.58 12.50
C LEU A 145 16.68 -2.08 12.45
N GLY A 146 16.25 -2.58 11.28
CA GLY A 146 15.88 -3.99 11.10
C GLY A 146 14.50 -4.31 11.68
N ALA A 147 14.40 -5.51 12.25
CA ALA A 147 13.13 -6.07 12.71
C ALA A 147 13.01 -6.08 14.24
N GLN A 148 11.79 -6.32 14.72
CA GLN A 148 11.47 -6.49 16.13
C GLN A 148 11.94 -5.32 17.03
N VAL A 149 11.82 -4.09 16.52
CA VAL A 149 12.25 -2.88 17.23
C VAL A 149 11.12 -2.42 18.17
N ALA A 150 11.43 -2.27 19.46
CA ALA A 150 10.49 -1.72 20.41
C ALA A 150 10.20 -0.24 20.12
N VAL A 151 8.96 0.22 20.35
CA VAL A 151 8.59 1.63 20.11
C VAL A 151 9.47 2.63 20.88
N PRO A 152 9.79 2.42 22.18
CA PRO A 152 10.71 3.32 22.89
C PRO A 152 12.13 3.36 22.30
N GLU A 153 12.60 2.22 21.78
CA GLU A 153 13.89 2.15 21.06
C GLU A 153 13.85 3.01 19.81
N LEU A 154 12.81 2.86 19.00
CA LEU A 154 12.61 3.61 17.76
C LEU A 154 12.59 5.12 18.04
N VAL A 155 11.86 5.58 19.07
CA VAL A 155 11.82 6.99 19.48
C VAL A 155 13.21 7.48 19.90
N ARG A 156 13.95 6.70 20.70
CA ARG A 156 15.30 7.07 21.14
C ARG A 156 16.25 7.21 19.96
N ARG A 157 16.23 6.24 19.03
CA ARG A 157 17.04 6.28 17.80
C ARG A 157 16.64 7.44 16.90
N ALA A 158 15.36 7.71 16.74
CA ALA A 158 14.88 8.86 15.97
C ALA A 158 15.42 10.20 16.50
N LYS A 159 15.46 10.38 17.82
CA LYS A 159 16.05 11.57 18.45
C LYS A 159 17.55 11.66 18.23
N ALA A 160 18.27 10.55 18.46
CA ALA A 160 19.72 10.50 18.29
C ALA A 160 20.15 10.81 16.84
N GLU A 161 19.42 10.25 15.87
CA GLU A 161 19.70 10.45 14.44
C GLU A 161 19.17 11.77 13.89
N LYS A 162 18.37 12.51 14.67
CA LYS A 162 17.62 13.71 14.24
C LYS A 162 16.77 13.42 13.00
N ALA A 163 15.97 12.35 13.10
CA ALA A 163 15.14 11.87 12.00
C ALA A 163 14.18 12.96 11.50
N ASP A 164 14.07 13.10 10.18
CA ASP A 164 13.04 13.90 9.51
C ASP A 164 11.81 13.05 9.19
N ALA A 165 12.01 11.74 8.98
CA ALA A 165 10.96 10.78 8.69
C ALA A 165 11.21 9.44 9.38
N ILE A 166 10.12 8.79 9.78
CA ILE A 166 10.07 7.44 10.33
C ILE A 166 9.25 6.55 9.39
N LEU A 167 9.84 5.45 8.94
CA LEU A 167 9.16 4.42 8.15
C LEU A 167 8.98 3.18 9.00
N VAL A 168 7.74 2.82 9.35
CA VAL A 168 7.47 1.55 10.03
C VAL A 168 6.86 0.55 9.07
N SER A 169 7.32 -0.70 9.14
CA SER A 169 6.69 -1.80 8.41
C SER A 169 6.00 -2.77 9.36
N GLN A 170 4.75 -3.15 9.05
CA GLN A 170 3.99 -4.18 9.76
C GLN A 170 3.35 -5.14 8.77
N VAL A 171 3.64 -6.43 8.95
CA VAL A 171 3.13 -7.55 8.17
C VAL A 171 2.22 -8.43 9.02
N VAL A 172 2.53 -8.60 10.30
CA VAL A 172 1.75 -9.42 11.23
C VAL A 172 0.42 -8.74 11.56
N THR A 173 -0.68 -9.41 11.23
CA THR A 173 -2.05 -8.89 11.40
C THR A 173 -2.89 -9.65 12.41
N GLN A 174 -2.35 -10.71 13.01
CA GLN A 174 -3.05 -11.47 14.05
C GLN A 174 -3.48 -10.54 15.18
N ARG A 175 -4.75 -10.65 15.59
CA ARG A 175 -5.36 -9.80 16.64
C ARG A 175 -5.14 -8.30 16.40
N GLU A 176 -5.13 -7.89 15.13
CA GLU A 176 -4.96 -6.50 14.72
C GLU A 176 -3.63 -5.87 15.17
N ALA A 177 -2.59 -6.69 15.40
CA ALA A 177 -1.29 -6.23 15.90
C ALA A 177 -0.72 -5.05 15.09
N HIS A 178 -0.73 -5.12 13.76
CA HIS A 178 -0.34 -4.01 12.89
C HIS A 178 -1.03 -2.66 13.19
N VAL A 179 -2.34 -2.65 13.50
CA VAL A 179 -3.08 -1.42 13.83
C VAL A 179 -2.69 -0.91 15.22
N LEU A 180 -2.68 -1.81 16.21
CA LEU A 180 -2.34 -1.48 17.60
C LEU A 180 -0.91 -0.95 17.72
N ASN A 181 0.06 -1.64 17.13
CA ASN A 181 1.48 -1.25 17.17
C ASN A 181 1.71 0.09 16.47
N THR A 182 1.04 0.35 15.34
CA THR A 182 1.18 1.63 14.66
C THR A 182 0.53 2.78 15.44
N LYS A 183 -0.62 2.56 16.08
CA LYS A 183 -1.25 3.55 16.98
C LYS A 183 -0.37 3.83 18.20
N GLU A 184 0.21 2.79 18.81
CA GLU A 184 1.16 2.92 19.92
C GLU A 184 2.39 3.73 19.50
N MET A 185 2.98 3.42 18.34
CA MET A 185 4.10 4.17 17.79
C MET A 185 3.74 5.64 17.55
N SER A 186 2.61 5.91 16.90
CA SER A 186 2.13 7.27 16.67
C SER A 186 1.94 8.06 17.97
N ALA A 187 1.34 7.43 18.99
CA ALA A 187 1.14 8.04 20.29
C ALA A 187 2.48 8.35 20.98
N ALA A 188 3.42 7.41 20.97
CA ALA A 188 4.75 7.60 21.56
C ALA A 188 5.53 8.73 20.88
N PHE A 189 5.44 8.88 19.56
CA PHE A 189 6.06 10.01 18.86
C PHE A 189 5.37 11.34 19.15
N ARG A 190 4.05 11.36 19.33
CA ARG A 190 3.30 12.55 19.76
C ARG A 190 3.65 12.98 21.19
N GLU A 191 3.90 12.04 22.08
CA GLU A 191 4.34 12.33 23.45
C GLU A 191 5.81 12.81 23.48
N ALA A 192 6.66 12.22 22.64
CA ALA A 192 8.10 12.47 22.67
C ALA A 192 8.55 13.74 21.93
N TYR A 193 7.71 14.32 21.06
CA TYR A 193 8.04 15.47 20.20
C TYR A 193 6.95 16.54 20.27
N SER A 194 7.34 17.80 20.08
CA SER A 194 6.38 18.86 19.76
C SER A 194 5.88 18.71 18.32
N GLU A 195 4.70 19.25 18.01
CA GLU A 195 4.12 19.17 16.65
C GLU A 195 5.07 19.72 15.57
N GLU A 196 5.82 20.79 15.86
CA GLU A 196 6.74 21.43 14.92
C GLU A 196 7.99 20.60 14.61
N THR A 197 8.43 19.78 15.58
CA THR A 197 9.68 19.02 15.51
C THR A 197 9.48 17.55 15.25
N ARG A 198 8.23 17.06 15.34
CA ARG A 198 7.89 15.66 15.09
C ARG A 198 8.29 15.28 13.64
N PRO A 199 8.95 14.13 13.46
CA PRO A 199 9.21 13.61 12.12
C PRO A 199 7.92 13.20 11.42
N VAL A 200 7.95 13.17 10.09
CA VAL A 200 6.88 12.58 9.28
C VAL A 200 6.84 11.07 9.58
N LEU A 201 5.67 10.58 9.98
CA LEU A 201 5.43 9.17 10.31
C LEU A 201 4.74 8.50 9.13
N VAL A 202 5.36 7.44 8.64
CA VAL A 202 4.85 6.64 7.53
C VAL A 202 4.74 5.19 7.99
N ALA A 203 3.58 4.58 7.79
CA ALA A 203 3.38 3.15 8.01
C ALA A 203 3.24 2.42 6.68
N GLY A 204 3.70 1.17 6.61
CA GLY A 204 3.55 0.37 5.40
C GLY A 204 3.47 -1.11 5.65
N GLY A 205 2.84 -1.83 4.71
CA GLY A 205 2.61 -3.26 4.87
C GLY A 205 1.45 -3.80 4.03
N PRO A 206 1.33 -5.13 3.90
CA PRO A 206 0.46 -5.76 2.93
C PRO A 206 -1.04 -5.64 3.23
N ARG A 207 -1.41 -5.25 4.45
CA ARG A 207 -2.79 -5.14 4.91
C ARG A 207 -3.20 -3.70 5.23
N PHE A 208 -2.32 -2.74 4.96
CA PHE A 208 -2.67 -1.34 5.08
C PHE A 208 -3.33 -0.81 3.81
N THR A 209 -4.26 0.12 3.99
CA THR A 209 -4.82 0.95 2.93
C THR A 209 -4.55 2.42 3.25
N GLU A 210 -4.38 3.26 2.22
CA GLU A 210 -4.04 4.67 2.40
C GLU A 210 -5.07 5.43 3.27
N ALA A 211 -6.34 5.02 3.22
CA ALA A 211 -7.43 5.57 4.04
C ALA A 211 -7.20 5.43 5.56
N MET A 212 -6.35 4.49 6.01
CA MET A 212 -6.11 4.24 7.42
C MET A 212 -5.22 5.30 8.10
N ALA A 213 -4.58 6.20 7.33
CA ALA A 213 -3.58 7.12 7.88
C ALA A 213 -4.11 7.96 9.07
N GLY A 214 -5.31 8.53 8.92
CA GLY A 214 -5.94 9.33 9.97
C GLY A 214 -6.28 8.51 11.22
N GLU A 215 -6.83 7.31 11.05
CA GLU A 215 -7.16 6.41 12.17
C GLU A 215 -5.91 5.97 12.95
N LEU A 216 -4.82 5.71 12.23
CA LEU A 216 -3.55 5.27 12.80
C LEU A 216 -2.74 6.42 13.42
N GLY A 217 -3.10 7.68 13.13
CA GLY A 217 -2.37 8.86 13.56
C GLY A 217 -1.01 9.01 12.88
N VAL A 218 -0.87 8.55 11.64
CA VAL A 218 0.35 8.70 10.83
C VAL A 218 0.09 9.67 9.67
N ASP A 219 1.15 10.23 9.12
CA ASP A 219 1.05 11.22 8.04
C ASP A 219 0.84 10.56 6.67
N ARG A 220 1.28 9.30 6.51
CA ARG A 220 1.05 8.50 5.31
C ARG A 220 1.04 7.01 5.59
N VAL A 221 0.33 6.29 4.74
CA VAL A 221 0.29 4.83 4.70
C VAL A 221 0.66 4.35 3.30
N PHE A 222 1.44 3.28 3.20
CA PHE A 222 1.80 2.64 1.93
C PHE A 222 1.41 1.16 1.92
N GLY A 223 0.68 0.75 0.88
CA GLY A 223 0.15 -0.60 0.72
C GLY A 223 1.05 -1.53 -0.08
N ARG A 224 0.46 -2.57 -0.67
CA ARG A 224 1.17 -3.50 -1.56
C ARG A 224 1.55 -2.81 -2.85
N GLY A 225 2.75 -3.13 -3.36
CA GLY A 225 3.23 -2.64 -4.65
C GLY A 225 3.92 -1.28 -4.59
N THR A 226 3.93 -0.60 -3.44
CA THR A 226 4.63 0.67 -3.27
C THR A 226 6.12 0.54 -3.61
N THR A 227 6.63 1.49 -4.40
CA THR A 227 8.03 1.53 -4.81
C THR A 227 8.87 2.52 -3.98
N PRO A 228 10.21 2.35 -3.95
CA PRO A 228 11.10 3.33 -3.33
C PRO A 228 10.93 4.76 -3.83
N GLY A 229 10.71 4.94 -5.14
CA GLY A 229 10.51 6.24 -5.75
C GLY A 229 9.24 6.93 -5.29
N GLU A 230 8.16 6.17 -5.05
CA GLU A 230 6.94 6.71 -4.45
C GLU A 230 7.17 7.22 -3.04
N VAL A 231 7.86 6.43 -2.21
CA VAL A 231 8.20 6.84 -0.83
C VAL A 231 9.12 8.05 -0.84
N ALA A 232 10.17 8.05 -1.66
CA ALA A 232 11.10 9.17 -1.77
C ALA A 232 10.38 10.46 -2.20
N SER A 233 9.50 10.36 -3.19
CA SER A 233 8.74 11.49 -3.72
C SER A 233 7.81 12.10 -2.67
N TYR A 234 7.09 11.25 -1.92
CA TYR A 234 6.27 11.70 -0.80
C TYR A 234 7.10 12.42 0.27
N LEU A 235 8.21 11.82 0.70
CA LEU A 235 9.06 12.41 1.74
C LEU A 235 9.61 13.78 1.31
N VAL A 236 10.01 13.92 0.05
CA VAL A 236 10.44 15.20 -0.50
C VAL A 236 9.30 16.21 -0.51
N ASP A 237 8.12 15.85 -1.00
CA ASP A 237 6.99 16.77 -1.04
C ASP A 237 6.59 17.25 0.38
N ALA A 238 6.45 16.32 1.32
CA ALA A 238 6.06 16.60 2.69
C ALA A 238 7.10 17.48 3.42
N LEU A 239 8.39 17.17 3.30
CA LEU A 239 9.44 17.80 4.10
C LEU A 239 10.08 19.02 3.43
N VAL A 240 10.01 19.14 2.11
CA VAL A 240 10.63 20.24 1.35
C VAL A 240 9.59 21.21 0.81
N THR A 241 8.52 20.71 0.19
CA THR A 241 7.55 21.56 -0.52
C THR A 241 6.50 22.12 0.44
N ARG A 242 5.85 21.25 1.23
CA ARG A 242 4.79 21.65 2.17
C ARG A 242 5.35 22.41 3.38
N ARG A 243 6.54 22.05 3.86
CA ARG A 243 7.23 22.77 4.95
C ARG A 243 7.59 24.22 4.60
N LYS A 244 7.77 24.56 3.32
CA LYS A 244 7.93 25.95 2.84
C LYS A 244 6.64 26.76 2.89
N HIS A 245 5.48 26.10 2.96
CA HIS A 245 4.15 26.74 2.95
C HIS A 245 3.46 26.74 4.32
N ALA A 246 4.08 26.22 5.38
CA ALA A 246 3.61 26.48 6.73
C ALA A 246 3.75 27.99 7.00
N PRO A 247 2.66 28.72 7.32
CA PRO A 247 2.75 30.16 7.49
C PRO A 247 3.70 30.47 8.64
N VAL A 248 4.72 31.29 8.34
CA VAL A 248 5.54 31.93 9.37
C VAL A 248 4.57 32.68 10.27
N ARG A 249 4.28 32.15 11.46
CA ARG A 249 3.54 32.88 12.48
C ARG A 249 4.32 34.15 12.77
N ARG A 250 3.81 35.29 12.27
CA ARG A 250 4.27 36.61 12.67
C ARG A 250 4.05 36.71 14.17
N THR A 251 5.14 36.71 14.93
CA THR A 251 5.16 37.09 16.34
C THR A 251 4.62 38.52 16.44
N ALA A 252 3.54 38.70 17.20
CA ALA A 252 3.20 39.97 17.82
C ALA A 252 3.82 39.98 19.22
#